data_AF-A0A537PC03-F1
#
_entry.id   AF-A0A537PC03-F1
#
_cell.length_a   1.000
_cell.length_b   1.000
_cell.length_c   1.000
_cell.angle_alpha   90.00
_cell.angle_beta   90.00
_cell.angle_gamma   90.00
#
_symmetry.space_group_name_H-M   'P 1'
#
loop_
_entity.id
_entity.type
_entity.pdbx_description
1 polymer ?
#
loop_
_entity_poly.entity_id
_entity_poly.type
_entity_poly.pdbx_seq_one_letter_code
_entity_poly.pdbx_strand_id
1 'polypeptide(L)' 'GSATIEGRIDMGEKVIINIKTWVDGHKPPDRVLPSML' A
#
# COMPACT_ATOMS: atom_id res chain seq x y z
N GLY A 1 -0.35 -16.35 1.27
CA GLY A 1 0.19 -16.58 -0.08
C GLY A 1 -0.41 -15.56 -1.02
N SER A 2 0.37 -14.97 -1.92
CA SER A 2 -0.10 -13.91 -2.83
C SER A 2 -1.02 -14.40 -3.96
N ALA A 3 -1.01 -15.70 -4.24
CA ALA A 3 -1.82 -16.31 -5.31
C ALA A 3 -3.23 -16.74 -4.88
N THR A 4 -3.62 -16.57 -3.61
CA THR A 4 -4.97 -16.91 -3.14
C THR A 4 -5.95 -15.76 -3.39
N ILE A 5 -7.25 -16.05 -3.35
CA ILE A 5 -8.29 -15.02 -3.53
C ILE A 5 -8.19 -13.99 -2.40
N GLU A 6 -8.07 -14.44 -1.17
CA GLU A 6 -7.96 -13.62 0.04
C GLU A 6 -6.70 -12.74 -0.02
N GLY A 7 -5.57 -13.30 -0.49
CA GLY A 7 -4.33 -12.54 -0.64
C GLY A 7 -4.42 -11.44 -1.69
N ARG A 8 -5.18 -11.63 -2.77
CA ARG A 8 -5.44 -10.60 -3.78
C ARG A 8 -6.35 -9.49 -3.25
N ILE A 9 -7.37 -9.86 -2.47
CA ILE A 9 -8.30 -8.89 -1.85
C ILE A 9 -7.55 -8.02 -0.85
N ASP A 10 -6.84 -8.61 0.11
CA ASP A 10 -6.07 -7.89 1.14
C ASP A 10 -5.00 -6.97 0.51
N MET A 11 -4.29 -7.45 -0.53
CA MET A 11 -3.33 -6.62 -1.25
C MET A 11 -4.01 -5.46 -2.01
N GLY A 12 -5.15 -5.72 -2.65
CA GLY A 12 -5.91 -4.70 -3.38
C GLY A 12 -6.37 -3.57 -2.46
N GLU A 13 -6.91 -3.90 -1.29
CA GLU A 13 -7.35 -2.92 -0.29
C GLU A 13 -6.20 -2.02 0.17
N LYS A 14 -5.03 -2.60 0.48
CA LYS A 14 -3.83 -1.86 0.86
C LYS A 14 -3.37 -0.89 -0.23
N VAL A 15 -3.37 -1.32 -1.49
CA VAL A 15 -2.97 -0.45 -2.61
C VAL A 15 -3.94 0.71 -2.77
N ILE A 16 -5.25 0.46 -2.69
CA ILE A 16 -6.27 1.52 -2.79
C ILE A 16 -6.11 2.55 -1.67
N ILE A 17 -5.90 2.10 -0.43
CA ILE A 17 -5.67 2.98 0.72
C ILE A 17 -4.43 3.85 0.51
N ASN A 18 -3.31 3.28 0.05
CA ASN A 18 -2.09 4.05 -0.21
C ASN A 18 -2.28 5.11 -1.31
N ILE A 19 -2.96 4.76 -2.40
CA ILE A 19 -3.26 5.69 -3.49
C ILE A 19 -4.13 6.84 -2.97
N LYS A 20 -5.22 6.53 -2.26
CA LYS A 20 -6.14 7.54 -1.72
C LYS A 20 -5.42 8.46 -0.74
N THR A 21 -4.62 7.88 0.17
CA THR A 21 -3.82 8.62 1.14
C THR A 21 -2.86 9.59 0.44
N TRP A 22 -2.22 9.15 -0.64
CA TRP A 22 -1.34 10.01 -1.44
C TRP A 22 -2.11 11.14 -2.15
N VAL A 23 -3.20 10.81 -2.84
CA VAL A 23 -4.04 11.79 -3.57
C VAL A 23 -4.61 12.84 -2.62
N ASP A 24 -4.95 12.47 -1.39
CA ASP A 24 -5.44 13.38 -0.35
C ASP A 24 -4.33 14.25 0.27
N GLY A 25 -3.07 14.12 -0.18
CA GLY A 25 -1.93 14.89 0.33
C GLY A 25 -1.38 14.40 1.67
N HIS A 26 -1.87 13.27 2.17
CA HIS A 26 -1.35 12.63 3.37
C HIS A 26 -0.13 11.75 3.05
N LYS A 27 0.59 11.33 4.09
CA LYS A 27 1.73 10.41 3.94
C LYS A 27 1.21 8.96 3.90
N PRO A 28 1.34 8.23 2.78
CA PRO A 28 0.92 6.83 2.72
C PRO A 28 1.65 5.98 3.76
N PRO A 29 0.95 4.99 4.36
CA PRO A 29 1.53 4.09 5.36
C PRO A 29 2.63 3.19 4.78
N ASP A 30 2.45 2.60 3.60
CA ASP A 30 3.36 1.59 3.05
C ASP A 30 4.42 2.19 2.11
N ARG A 31 5.14 3.21 2.58
CA ARG A 31 6.25 3.81 1.81
C ARG A 31 7.54 3.04 2.01
N VAL A 32 8.22 2.75 0.90
CA VAL A 32 9.64 2.37 0.91
C VAL A 32 10.46 3.65 0.95
N LEU A 33 11.01 3.99 2.11
CA LEU A 33 11.93 5.10 2.26
C LEU A 33 13.35 4.61 1.96
N PRO A 34 14.18 5.37 1.22
CA PRO A 34 15.60 5.05 1.11
C PRO A 34 16.20 4.93 2.50
N SER A 35 16.96 3.88 2.77
CA SER A 35 17.78 3.80 3.99
C SER A 35 18.73 4.98 3.98
N MET A 36 18.74 5.77 5.07
CA MET A 36 19.76 6.80 5.26
C MET A 36 21.12 6.09 5.35
N LEU A 37 21.90 6.17 4.27
CA LEU A 37 23.33 5.86 4.27
C LEU A 37 24.10 7.03 4.84
#